data_AF-A0A3D1V694-F1
#
_entry.id   AF-A0A3D1V694-F1
#
_cell.length_a   1.000
_cell.length_b   1.000
_cell.length_c   1.000
_cell.angle_alpha   90.00
_cell.angle_beta   90.00
_cell.angle_gamma   90.00
#
_symmetry.space_group_name_H-M   'P 1'
#
loop_
_entity.id
_entity.type
_entity.pdbx_description
1 polymer ?
#
loop_
_entity_poly.entity_id
_entity_poly.type
_entity_poly.pdbx_seq_one_letter_code
_entity_poly.pdbx_strand_id
1 'polypeptide(L)'
;EKGRQIALDLVRGADVVVENFRVGVMERLGLGYEDLRAVRPDLVYCSISAFGRSGPYALRPGYDLIAEALSGFMSVTGESEGDGMRAGVAIGDITAGMLATSTILAALRHRERTGEGQLVEVNLLDTMIGWLIGANLYYLITGENQPRTGNVDPLVAPKQVFQTADDPLIITAGNDRLFAALCQALGR
;
A
#
# COMPACT_ATOMS: atom_id res chain seq x y z
N GLU A 1 -9.82 33.47 -4.73
CA GLU A 1 -11.25 33.74 -4.49
C GLU A 1 -12.25 32.95 -5.31
N LYS A 2 -12.52 33.27 -6.59
CA LYS A 2 -13.63 32.63 -7.34
C LYS A 2 -13.54 31.10 -7.39
N GLY A 3 -12.35 30.54 -7.61
CA GLY A 3 -12.15 29.07 -7.65
C GLY A 3 -12.41 28.38 -6.31
N ARG A 4 -12.02 29.01 -5.19
CA ARG A 4 -12.29 28.48 -3.85
C ARG A 4 -13.80 28.44 -3.59
N GLN A 5 -14.52 29.50 -3.92
CA GLN A 5 -15.98 29.52 -3.74
C GLN A 5 -16.68 28.42 -4.55
N ILE A 6 -16.27 28.22 -5.81
CA ILE A 6 -16.78 27.13 -6.65
C ILE A 6 -16.51 25.77 -6.01
N ALA A 7 -15.31 25.54 -5.48
CA ALA A 7 -14.97 24.29 -4.79
C ALA A 7 -15.85 24.08 -3.55
N LEU A 8 -16.06 25.10 -2.72
CA LEU A 8 -16.94 25.02 -1.55
C LEU A 8 -18.39 24.72 -1.95
N ASP A 9 -18.88 25.30 -3.06
CA ASP A 9 -20.22 25.03 -3.57
C ASP A 9 -20.36 23.57 -4.03
N LEU A 10 -19.33 22.99 -4.67
CA LEU A 10 -19.30 21.56 -5.02
C LEU A 10 -19.31 20.67 -3.77
N VAL A 11 -18.53 21.03 -2.75
CA VAL A 11 -18.42 20.25 -1.50
C VAL A 11 -19.76 20.15 -0.76
N ARG A 12 -20.63 21.17 -0.85
CA ARG A 12 -21.97 21.11 -0.23
C ARG A 12 -22.83 19.96 -0.75
N GLY A 13 -22.61 19.54 -2.01
CA GLY A 13 -23.31 18.42 -2.63
C GLY A 13 -22.51 17.11 -2.65
N ALA A 14 -21.30 17.10 -2.11
CA ALA A 14 -20.41 15.94 -2.15
C ALA A 14 -20.54 15.08 -0.88
N ASP A 15 -20.42 13.76 -1.07
CA ASP A 15 -20.28 12.80 0.03
C ASP A 15 -18.84 12.61 0.45
N VAL A 16 -17.93 12.65 -0.53
CA VAL A 16 -16.52 12.38 -0.36
C VAL A 16 -15.70 13.42 -1.11
N VAL A 17 -14.66 13.93 -0.47
CA VAL A 17 -13.57 14.68 -1.11
C VAL A 17 -12.31 13.82 -1.02
N VAL A 18 -11.62 13.62 -2.13
CA VAL A 18 -10.33 12.92 -2.16
C VAL A 18 -9.28 13.87 -2.71
N GLU A 19 -8.15 13.94 -2.03
CA GLU A 19 -7.02 14.74 -2.47
C GLU A 19 -5.69 14.07 -2.15
N ASN A 20 -4.68 14.39 -2.96
CA ASN A 20 -3.32 13.89 -2.80
C ASN A 20 -2.29 15.03 -2.92
N PHE A 21 -2.66 16.24 -2.50
CA PHE A 21 -1.72 17.33 -2.47
C PHE A 21 -0.70 17.15 -1.35
N ARG A 22 0.42 17.83 -1.47
CA ARG A 22 1.38 17.93 -0.37
C ARG A 22 0.70 18.50 0.87
N VAL A 23 1.02 17.94 2.04
CA VAL A 23 0.52 18.38 3.35
C VAL A 23 0.63 19.90 3.49
N GLY A 24 -0.46 20.55 3.90
CA GLY A 24 -0.55 22.00 4.06
C GLY A 24 -1.08 22.74 2.82
N VAL A 25 -1.14 22.12 1.64
CA VAL A 25 -1.63 22.80 0.42
C VAL A 25 -3.12 23.08 0.54
N MET A 26 -3.94 22.09 0.88
CA MET A 26 -5.39 22.25 0.96
C MET A 26 -5.79 23.22 2.07
N GLU A 27 -5.08 23.22 3.19
CA GLU A 27 -5.27 24.19 4.27
C GLU A 27 -4.98 25.63 3.81
N ARG A 28 -3.88 25.84 3.06
CA ARG A 28 -3.58 27.17 2.49
C ARG A 28 -4.59 27.62 1.45
N LEU A 29 -5.27 26.68 0.78
CA LEU A 29 -6.35 26.98 -0.16
C LEU A 29 -7.68 27.23 0.56
N GLY A 30 -7.75 27.03 1.88
CA GLY A 30 -8.98 27.09 2.66
C GLY A 30 -9.98 26.01 2.24
N LEU A 31 -9.44 24.84 1.89
CA LEU A 31 -10.13 23.62 1.48
C LEU A 31 -9.61 22.41 2.30
N GLY A 32 -8.97 22.66 3.45
CA GLY A 32 -8.53 21.59 4.34
C GLY A 32 -9.72 20.92 5.03
N TYR A 33 -9.46 19.82 5.73
CA TYR A 33 -10.53 19.06 6.39
C TYR A 33 -11.41 19.92 7.30
N GLU A 34 -10.82 20.74 8.19
CA GLU A 34 -11.57 21.60 9.10
C GLU A 34 -12.39 22.68 8.35
N ASP A 35 -11.83 23.24 7.27
CA ASP A 35 -12.55 24.22 6.43
C ASP A 35 -13.78 23.58 5.76
N LEU A 36 -13.61 22.38 5.20
CA LEU A 36 -14.68 21.69 4.48
C LEU A 36 -15.72 21.10 5.43
N ARG A 37 -15.30 20.61 6.60
CA ARG A 37 -16.20 20.12 7.66
C ARG A 37 -17.11 21.22 8.18
N ALA A 38 -16.64 22.46 8.26
CA ALA A 38 -17.48 23.60 8.63
C ALA A 38 -18.62 23.86 7.61
N VAL A 39 -18.43 23.46 6.35
CA VAL A 39 -19.42 23.60 5.27
C VAL A 39 -20.31 22.37 5.13
N ARG A 40 -19.75 21.17 5.34
CA ARG A 40 -20.40 19.86 5.23
C ARG A 40 -20.00 18.99 6.44
N PRO A 41 -20.70 19.08 7.58
CA PRO A 41 -20.27 18.43 8.84
C PRO A 41 -20.16 16.90 8.78
N ASP A 42 -20.90 16.27 7.87
CA ASP A 42 -20.94 14.84 7.61
C ASP A 42 -20.03 14.40 6.45
N LEU A 43 -19.10 15.26 6.01
CA LEU A 43 -18.17 14.96 4.92
C LEU A 43 -17.19 13.84 5.28
N VAL A 44 -16.97 12.91 4.35
CA VAL A 44 -15.78 12.05 4.36
C VAL A 44 -14.68 12.73 3.56
N TYR A 45 -13.59 13.11 4.22
CA TYR A 45 -12.43 13.70 3.56
C TYR A 45 -11.30 12.69 3.53
N CYS A 46 -10.76 12.37 2.35
CA CYS A 46 -9.63 11.48 2.20
C CYS A 46 -8.38 12.22 1.72
N SER A 47 -7.33 12.16 2.52
CA SER A 47 -5.99 12.64 2.18
C SER A 47 -5.08 11.45 1.88
N ILE A 48 -4.47 11.44 0.70
CA ILE A 48 -3.45 10.46 0.31
C ILE A 48 -2.10 11.16 0.19
N SER A 49 -1.09 10.71 0.91
CA SER A 49 0.25 11.31 0.87
C SER A 49 1.36 10.27 0.80
N ALA A 50 2.61 10.68 0.60
CA ALA A 50 3.71 9.73 0.62
C ALA A 50 4.02 9.18 2.03
N PHE A 51 3.95 10.05 3.05
CA PHE A 51 4.48 9.78 4.39
C PHE A 51 3.54 10.14 5.55
N GLY A 52 2.28 10.46 5.27
CA GLY A 52 1.31 10.91 6.26
C GLY A 52 1.43 12.41 6.57
N ARG A 53 0.52 12.89 7.43
CA ARG A 53 0.44 14.31 7.85
C ARG A 53 1.18 14.60 9.15
N SER A 54 1.77 13.58 9.77
CA SER A 54 2.51 13.67 11.03
C SER A 54 3.87 12.97 10.96
N GLY A 55 4.69 13.16 12.00
CA GLY A 55 6.02 12.55 12.07
C GLY A 55 7.10 13.27 11.25
N PRO A 56 8.34 12.74 11.27
CA PRO A 56 9.53 13.42 10.74
C PRO A 56 9.53 13.57 9.21
N TYR A 57 8.68 12.83 8.51
CA TYR A 57 8.62 12.79 7.04
C TYR A 57 7.41 13.52 6.46
N ALA A 58 6.49 14.04 7.27
CA ALA A 58 5.24 14.66 6.79
C ALA A 58 5.43 15.75 5.74
N LEU A 59 6.50 16.54 5.86
CA LEU A 59 6.83 17.63 4.94
C LEU A 59 7.87 17.23 3.89
N ARG A 60 8.22 15.95 3.73
CA ARG A 60 9.13 15.53 2.65
C ARG A 60 8.36 15.37 1.34
N PRO A 61 8.96 15.77 0.20
CA PRO A 61 8.41 15.36 -1.09
C PRO A 61 8.52 13.84 -1.18
N GLY A 62 7.51 13.18 -1.72
CA GLY A 62 7.51 11.74 -1.87
C GLY A 62 6.79 11.31 -3.13
N TYR A 63 7.32 10.23 -3.68
CA TYR A 63 6.81 9.51 -4.83
C TYR A 63 6.83 8.03 -4.48
N ASP A 64 6.06 7.24 -5.20
CA ASP A 64 5.94 5.79 -5.03
C ASP A 64 7.29 5.09 -4.78
N LEU A 65 8.25 5.25 -5.69
CA LEU A 65 9.56 4.62 -5.59
C LEU A 65 10.36 5.02 -4.33
N ILE A 66 10.16 6.24 -3.82
CA ILE A 66 10.81 6.69 -2.58
C ILE A 66 10.18 5.98 -1.38
N ALA A 67 8.86 5.88 -1.35
CA ALA A 67 8.16 5.12 -0.32
C ALA A 67 8.53 3.63 -0.40
N GLU A 68 8.70 3.08 -1.60
CA GLU A 68 9.11 1.70 -1.84
C GLU A 68 10.49 1.39 -1.26
N ALA A 69 11.46 2.28 -1.52
CA ALA A 69 12.79 2.17 -0.96
C ALA A 69 12.80 2.29 0.58
N LEU A 70 12.00 3.22 1.13
CA LEU A 70 11.97 3.48 2.57
C LEU A 70 11.18 2.44 3.37
N SER A 71 10.19 1.79 2.77
CA SER A 71 9.32 0.83 3.45
C SER A 71 9.98 -0.50 3.75
N GLY A 72 11.10 -0.82 3.07
CA GLY A 72 11.72 -2.15 3.09
C GLY A 72 11.18 -3.08 1.99
N PHE A 73 10.24 -2.63 1.15
CA PHE A 73 9.71 -3.46 0.05
C PHE A 73 10.79 -3.88 -0.95
N MET A 74 11.69 -2.97 -1.32
CA MET A 74 12.83 -3.29 -2.17
C MET A 74 13.87 -4.19 -1.49
N SER A 75 13.95 -4.18 -0.15
CA SER A 75 14.98 -4.96 0.56
C SER A 75 14.72 -6.46 0.46
N VAL A 76 13.47 -6.88 0.29
CA VAL A 76 13.03 -8.28 0.15
C VAL A 76 12.71 -8.69 -1.29
N THR A 77 12.87 -7.78 -2.25
CA THR A 77 12.53 -8.01 -3.66
C THR A 77 13.79 -8.07 -4.52
N GLY A 78 13.95 -9.14 -5.32
CA GLY A 78 15.08 -9.33 -6.23
C GLY A 78 15.85 -10.63 -5.97
N GLU A 79 16.92 -10.82 -6.74
CA GLU A 79 17.81 -11.98 -6.60
C GLU A 79 18.51 -12.01 -5.23
N SER A 80 18.85 -13.21 -4.74
CA SER A 80 19.41 -13.39 -3.39
C SER A 80 20.71 -12.62 -3.16
N GLU A 81 21.61 -12.66 -4.15
CA GLU A 81 22.92 -11.97 -4.12
C GLU A 81 22.92 -10.63 -4.89
N GLY A 82 21.75 -10.17 -5.36
CA GLY A 82 21.61 -8.93 -6.14
C GLY A 82 21.23 -7.72 -5.31
N ASP A 83 21.18 -6.54 -5.93
CA ASP A 83 20.61 -5.34 -5.30
C ASP A 83 19.09 -5.46 -5.12
N GLY A 84 18.54 -4.71 -4.16
CA GLY A 84 17.10 -4.61 -3.96
C GLY A 84 16.42 -4.01 -5.19
N MET A 85 15.36 -4.67 -5.67
CA MET A 85 14.63 -4.29 -6.87
C MET A 85 13.29 -3.66 -6.53
N ARG A 86 12.89 -2.68 -7.35
CA ARG A 86 11.53 -2.14 -7.31
C ARG A 86 10.55 -3.12 -7.94
N ALA A 87 9.28 -3.01 -7.58
CA ALA A 87 8.18 -3.61 -8.30
C ALA A 87 8.12 -3.08 -9.73
N GLY A 88 7.58 -3.86 -10.67
CA GLY A 88 7.43 -3.43 -12.07
C GLY A 88 6.46 -2.26 -12.25
N VAL A 89 5.56 -2.05 -11.29
CA VAL A 89 4.48 -1.04 -11.29
C VAL A 89 4.62 -0.10 -10.08
N ALA A 90 3.82 0.97 -10.05
CA ALA A 90 3.73 1.86 -8.88
C ALA A 90 2.94 1.18 -7.75
N ILE A 91 3.57 0.24 -7.07
CA ILE A 91 2.88 -0.67 -6.14
C ILE A 91 2.28 0.07 -4.95
N GLY A 92 2.94 1.12 -4.46
CA GLY A 92 2.43 1.98 -3.39
C GLY A 92 1.21 2.76 -3.80
N ASP A 93 1.26 3.42 -4.95
CA ASP A 93 0.15 4.20 -5.46
C ASP A 93 -1.10 3.32 -5.64
N ILE A 94 -0.93 2.12 -6.22
CA ILE A 94 -2.02 1.16 -6.42
C ILE A 94 -2.58 0.70 -5.06
N THR A 95 -1.71 0.23 -4.16
CA THR A 95 -2.14 -0.34 -2.88
C THR A 95 -2.74 0.71 -1.94
N ALA A 96 -2.18 1.91 -1.91
CA ALA A 96 -2.71 3.04 -1.15
C ALA A 96 -4.07 3.49 -1.71
N GLY A 97 -4.26 3.51 -3.03
CA GLY A 97 -5.55 3.79 -3.64
C GLY A 97 -6.63 2.75 -3.26
N MET A 98 -6.25 1.46 -3.23
CA MET A 98 -7.15 0.38 -2.79
C MET A 98 -7.50 0.49 -1.30
N LEU A 99 -6.51 0.81 -0.46
CA LEU A 99 -6.71 1.01 0.98
C LEU A 99 -7.59 2.25 1.24
N ALA A 100 -7.31 3.37 0.56
CA ALA A 100 -8.13 4.58 0.64
C ALA A 100 -9.58 4.31 0.24
N THR A 101 -9.80 3.56 -0.84
CA THR A 101 -11.15 3.16 -1.26
C THR A 101 -11.86 2.37 -0.17
N SER A 102 -11.19 1.36 0.40
CA SER A 102 -11.76 0.52 1.47
C SER A 102 -12.09 1.33 2.72
N THR A 103 -11.21 2.25 3.11
CA THR A 103 -11.40 3.11 4.30
C THR A 103 -12.46 4.18 4.08
N ILE A 104 -12.58 4.75 2.87
CA ILE A 104 -13.69 5.64 2.49
C ILE A 104 -15.03 4.90 2.61
N LEU A 105 -15.12 3.67 2.10
CA LEU A 105 -16.35 2.87 2.21
C LEU A 105 -16.70 2.58 3.68
N ALA A 106 -15.71 2.26 4.51
CA ALA A 106 -15.92 2.10 5.95
C ALA A 106 -16.39 3.41 6.62
N ALA A 107 -15.83 4.55 6.22
CA ALA A 107 -16.22 5.86 6.72
C ALA A 107 -17.65 6.25 6.32
N LEU A 108 -18.05 5.97 5.08
CA LEU A 108 -19.43 6.15 4.62
C LEU A 108 -20.40 5.26 5.40
N ARG A 109 -20.02 4.01 5.66
CA ARG A 109 -20.81 3.08 6.48
C ARG A 109 -20.94 3.54 7.94
N HIS A 110 -19.91 4.15 8.49
CA HIS A 110 -19.96 4.79 9.79
C HIS A 110 -20.96 5.95 9.78
N ARG A 111 -20.84 6.85 8.80
CA ARG A 111 -21.73 8.00 8.60
C ARG A 111 -23.20 7.61 8.48
N GLU A 112 -23.52 6.53 7.76
CA GLU A 112 -24.91 6.01 7.68
C GLU A 112 -25.52 5.68 9.05
N ARG A 113 -24.69 5.32 10.03
CA ARG A 113 -25.13 4.87 11.36
C ARG A 113 -25.12 5.99 12.40
N THR A 114 -24.21 6.94 12.26
CA THR A 114 -23.97 7.99 13.27
C THR A 114 -24.37 9.38 12.81
N GLY A 115 -24.47 9.61 11.50
CA GLY A 115 -24.58 10.94 10.89
C GLY A 115 -23.27 11.71 10.85
N GLU A 116 -22.15 11.11 11.29
CA GLU A 116 -20.85 11.79 11.41
C GLU A 116 -19.91 11.42 10.25
N GLY A 117 -19.31 12.44 9.65
CA GLY A 117 -18.19 12.30 8.71
C GLY A 117 -16.86 12.10 9.42
N GLN A 118 -15.78 11.95 8.67
CA GLN A 118 -14.44 11.82 9.25
C GLN A 118 -13.33 12.12 8.24
N LEU A 119 -12.14 12.41 8.78
CA LEU A 119 -10.89 12.45 8.02
C LEU A 119 -10.34 11.02 7.89
N VAL A 120 -10.11 10.61 6.65
CA VAL A 120 -9.40 9.39 6.27
C VAL A 120 -8.01 9.77 5.80
N GLU A 121 -6.98 9.33 6.52
CA GLU A 121 -5.59 9.53 6.12
C GLU A 121 -4.99 8.20 5.65
N VAL A 122 -4.46 8.21 4.42
CA VAL A 122 -3.70 7.09 3.86
C VAL A 122 -2.35 7.60 3.39
N ASN A 123 -1.31 6.80 3.57
CA ASN A 123 -0.03 7.12 3.00
C ASN A 123 0.70 5.90 2.43
N LEU A 124 1.57 6.17 1.45
CA LEU A 124 2.28 5.13 0.69
C LEU A 124 3.20 4.31 1.62
N LEU A 125 3.95 4.98 2.49
CA LEU A 125 4.91 4.32 3.38
C LEU A 125 4.25 3.32 4.33
N ASP A 126 3.24 3.74 5.08
CA ASP A 126 2.52 2.88 6.02
C ASP A 126 1.81 1.72 5.28
N THR A 127 1.27 2.00 4.10
CA THR A 127 0.62 0.97 3.28
C THR A 127 1.62 -0.11 2.89
N MET A 128 2.79 0.27 2.36
CA MET A 128 3.81 -0.70 1.96
C MET A 128 4.42 -1.44 3.15
N ILE A 129 4.68 -0.75 4.27
CA ILE A 129 5.14 -1.40 5.51
C ILE A 129 4.12 -2.44 5.95
N GLY A 130 2.82 -2.12 5.94
CA GLY A 130 1.76 -3.07 6.30
C GLY A 130 1.72 -4.29 5.38
N TRP A 131 2.02 -4.13 4.09
CA TRP A 131 2.00 -5.20 3.09
C TRP A 131 3.19 -6.16 3.15
N LEU A 132 4.27 -5.82 3.85
CA LEU A 132 5.42 -6.71 4.03
C LEU A 132 5.09 -7.99 4.80
N ILE A 133 4.06 -7.97 5.67
CA ILE A 133 3.49 -9.10 6.42
C ILE A 133 4.55 -10.09 6.94
N GLY A 134 4.92 -11.07 6.13
CA GLY A 134 5.90 -12.11 6.46
C GLY A 134 7.30 -11.56 6.75
N ALA A 135 7.76 -10.55 6.02
CA ALA A 135 9.08 -9.95 6.26
C ALA A 135 9.14 -9.19 7.58
N ASN A 136 8.06 -8.48 7.93
CA ASN A 136 7.94 -7.85 9.24
C ASN A 136 7.94 -8.90 10.36
N LEU A 137 7.18 -9.98 10.17
CA LEU A 137 7.11 -11.06 11.16
C LEU A 137 8.46 -11.75 11.33
N TYR A 138 9.21 -11.98 10.24
CA TYR A 138 10.55 -12.54 10.28
C TYR A 138 11.46 -11.69 11.18
N TYR A 139 11.48 -10.37 10.99
CA TYR A 139 12.26 -9.46 11.83
C TYR A 139 11.81 -9.48 13.29
N LEU A 140 10.50 -9.43 13.55
CA LEU A 140 9.97 -9.44 14.92
C LEU A 140 10.30 -10.71 15.70
N ILE A 141 10.44 -11.85 15.01
CA ILE A 141 10.77 -13.15 15.64
C ILE A 141 12.27 -13.35 15.78
N THR A 142 13.06 -12.98 14.76
CA THR A 142 14.48 -13.33 14.67
C THR A 142 15.41 -12.20 15.10
N GLY A 143 14.96 -10.95 15.03
CA GLY A 143 15.81 -9.76 15.16
C GLY A 143 16.62 -9.42 13.90
N GLU A 144 16.46 -10.19 12.82
CA GLU A 144 17.19 -10.03 11.55
C GLU A 144 16.24 -9.67 10.41
N ASN A 145 16.72 -8.92 9.43
CA ASN A 145 15.92 -8.64 8.24
C ASN A 145 15.80 -9.90 7.37
N GLN A 146 14.62 -10.14 6.80
CA GLN A 146 14.43 -11.25 5.86
C GLN A 146 15.35 -11.06 4.63
N PRO A 147 16.16 -12.06 4.26
CA PRO A 147 16.98 -11.98 3.05
C PRO A 147 16.11 -12.08 1.79
N ARG A 148 16.61 -11.56 0.67
CA ARG A 148 16.05 -11.83 -0.66
C ARG A 148 16.27 -13.29 -1.01
N THR A 149 15.29 -13.92 -1.64
CA THR A 149 15.38 -15.32 -2.07
C THR A 149 15.11 -15.50 -3.56
N GLY A 150 15.02 -14.40 -4.33
CA GLY A 150 14.62 -14.46 -5.73
C GLY A 150 13.26 -15.12 -5.87
N ASN A 151 13.19 -16.13 -6.74
CA ASN A 151 11.97 -16.91 -6.97
C ASN A 151 11.85 -18.17 -6.10
N VAL A 152 12.66 -18.31 -5.04
CA VAL A 152 12.59 -19.46 -4.12
C VAL A 152 11.76 -19.08 -2.89
N ASP A 153 10.77 -19.90 -2.55
CA ASP A 153 10.06 -19.74 -1.28
C ASP A 153 10.97 -20.10 -0.09
N PRO A 154 11.09 -19.23 0.93
CA PRO A 154 12.01 -19.44 2.05
C PRO A 154 11.61 -20.59 2.99
N LEU A 155 10.37 -21.09 2.93
CA LEU A 155 9.80 -22.01 3.91
C LEU A 155 9.48 -23.40 3.34
N VAL A 156 9.31 -23.51 2.02
CA VAL A 156 8.75 -24.71 1.39
C VAL A 156 9.54 -25.07 0.13
N ALA A 157 9.93 -26.34 0.00
CA ALA A 157 10.60 -26.85 -1.18
C ALA A 157 9.95 -28.15 -1.73
N PRO A 158 9.83 -28.31 -3.06
CA PRO A 158 10.08 -27.31 -4.09
C PRO A 158 8.89 -26.34 -4.22
N LYS A 159 9.15 -25.04 -4.02
CA LYS A 159 8.25 -23.93 -4.37
C LYS A 159 9.08 -22.81 -4.99
N GLN A 160 9.36 -22.96 -6.28
CA GLN A 160 10.27 -22.07 -7.01
C GLN A 160 10.08 -22.14 -8.52
N VAL A 161 10.74 -21.23 -9.24
CA VAL A 161 10.85 -21.25 -10.71
C VAL A 161 11.85 -22.34 -11.16
N PHE A 162 11.46 -23.11 -12.18
CA PHE A 162 12.28 -24.09 -12.87
C PHE A 162 12.30 -23.78 -14.36
N GLN A 163 13.47 -23.94 -14.99
CA GLN A 163 13.60 -23.80 -16.45
C GLN A 163 13.04 -25.03 -17.15
N THR A 164 12.42 -24.81 -18.31
CA THR A 164 12.00 -25.91 -19.20
C THR A 164 12.53 -25.70 -20.62
N ALA A 165 11.99 -26.44 -21.59
CA ALA A 165 12.45 -26.37 -22.98
C ALA A 165 11.99 -25.09 -23.70
N ASP A 166 10.86 -24.51 -23.31
CA ASP A 166 10.26 -23.33 -23.93
C ASP A 166 10.20 -22.14 -22.96
N ASP A 167 9.54 -22.32 -21.81
CA ASP A 167 9.33 -21.25 -20.85
C ASP A 167 9.58 -21.71 -19.39
N PRO A 168 10.02 -20.81 -18.51
CA PRO A 168 10.12 -21.12 -17.09
C PRO A 168 8.74 -21.36 -16.49
N LEU A 169 8.64 -22.32 -15.56
CA LEU A 169 7.42 -22.59 -14.80
C LEU A 169 7.69 -22.58 -13.30
N ILE A 170 6.67 -22.24 -12.52
CA ILE A 170 6.72 -22.36 -11.07
C ILE A 170 6.18 -23.73 -10.68
N ILE A 171 6.98 -24.54 -9.98
CA ILE A 171 6.51 -25.78 -9.34
C ILE A 171 6.29 -25.49 -7.87
N THR A 172 5.13 -25.88 -7.34
CA THR A 172 4.83 -25.87 -5.91
C THR A 172 4.37 -27.25 -5.46
N ALA A 173 5.25 -27.99 -4.78
CA ALA A 173 4.92 -29.23 -4.10
C ALA A 173 5.07 -29.04 -2.59
N GLY A 174 4.11 -28.33 -1.99
CA GLY A 174 4.25 -27.81 -0.63
C GLY A 174 4.02 -28.79 0.52
N ASN A 175 4.00 -30.09 0.24
CA ASN A 175 3.96 -31.17 1.23
C ASN A 175 4.38 -32.49 0.59
N ASP A 176 4.70 -33.48 1.43
CA ASP A 176 5.23 -34.78 1.02
C ASP A 176 4.35 -35.51 -0.01
N ARG A 177 3.02 -35.39 0.13
CA ARG A 177 2.07 -36.00 -0.82
C ARG A 177 2.19 -35.37 -2.21
N LEU A 178 2.25 -34.04 -2.29
CA LEU A 178 2.43 -33.33 -3.55
C LEU A 178 3.83 -33.57 -4.13
N PHE A 179 4.85 -33.70 -3.28
CA PHE A 179 6.20 -34.00 -3.71
C PHE A 179 6.30 -35.40 -4.32
N ALA A 180 5.72 -36.42 -3.67
CA ALA A 180 5.64 -37.76 -4.24
C ALA A 180 4.91 -37.80 -5.58
N ALA A 181 3.80 -37.06 -5.71
CA ALA A 181 3.06 -36.95 -6.97
C ALA A 181 3.90 -36.24 -8.07
N LEU A 182 4.67 -35.21 -7.70
CA LEU A 182 5.60 -34.55 -8.61
C LEU A 182 6.69 -35.51 -9.09
N CYS A 183 7.32 -36.27 -8.19
CA CYS A 183 8.33 -37.27 -8.53
C CYS A 183 7.77 -38.30 -9.51
N GLN A 184 6.58 -38.84 -9.22
CA GLN A 184 5.89 -39.76 -10.12
C GLN A 184 5.65 -39.15 -11.52
N ALA A 185 5.19 -37.90 -11.60
CA ALA A 185 4.94 -37.21 -12.86
C ALA A 185 6.24 -36.97 -13.66
N LEU A 186 7.37 -36.77 -12.97
CA LEU A 186 8.70 -36.59 -13.57
C LEU A 186 9.43 -37.91 -13.85
N GLY A 187 8.86 -39.06 -13.48
CA GLY A 187 9.51 -40.36 -13.59
C GLY A 187 10.73 -40.50 -12.66
N ARG A 188 10.67 -39.90 -11.47
CA ARG A 188 11.69 -39.94 -10.43
C ARG A 188 11.19 -40.60 -9.15
#